data_AF-A0A1I4PLK2-F1
#
_entry.id   AF-A0A1I4PLK2-F1
#
_cell.length_a   1.000
_cell.length_b   1.000
_cell.length_c   1.000
_cell.angle_alpha   90.00
_cell.angle_beta   90.00
_cell.angle_gamma   90.00
#
_symmetry.space_group_name_H-M   'P 1'
#
loop_
_entity.id
_entity.type
_entity.pdbx_description
1 polymer ?
#
loop_
_entity_poly.entity_id
_entity_poly.type
_entity_poly.pdbx_seq_one_letter_code
_entity_poly.pdbx_strand_id
1 'polypeptide(L)'
;MRMCADSKIEAKPGNFASRIDSGVLLVPSVLADLAQAQHLQSAEEFAGYARTFPSAVAASLGWKPAAAAAAAQRLSDQLSNAGVLRVVASPPRVYGLG
;
A
#
# COMPACT_ATOMS: atom_id res chain seq x y z
N MET A 1 -5.94 -3.71 -8.66
CA MET A 1 -6.80 -4.31 -7.61
C MET A 1 -7.50 -3.19 -6.85
N ARG A 2 -8.82 -3.23 -6.64
CA ARG A 2 -9.55 -2.17 -5.92
C ARG A 2 -9.27 -2.23 -4.42
N MET A 3 -9.18 -1.08 -3.75
CA MET A 3 -9.10 -0.95 -2.29
C MET A 3 -10.47 -0.63 -1.71
N CYS A 4 -10.83 -1.27 -0.60
CA CYS A 4 -12.02 -0.94 0.17
C CYS A 4 -11.66 -0.75 1.65
N ALA A 5 -12.33 0.21 2.28
CA ALA A 5 -12.28 0.39 3.71
C ALA A 5 -13.06 -0.73 4.40
N ASP A 6 -12.46 -1.36 5.41
CA ASP A 6 -13.16 -2.22 6.33
C ASP A 6 -12.96 -1.67 7.75
N SER A 7 -14.07 -1.29 8.39
CA SER A 7 -14.07 -0.67 9.72
C SER A 7 -13.92 -1.69 10.85
N LYS A 8 -13.87 -2.99 10.54
CA LYS A 8 -13.67 -4.06 11.53
C LYS A 8 -12.20 -4.45 11.68
N ILE A 9 -11.33 -3.98 10.78
CA ILE A 9 -9.88 -4.16 10.87
C ILE A 9 -9.21 -2.88 11.36
N GLU A 10 -8.49 -3.02 12.47
CA GLU A 10 -7.64 -1.96 13.01
C GLU A 10 -6.20 -2.19 12.59
N ALA A 11 -5.58 -1.12 12.09
CA ALA A 11 -4.15 -1.10 11.84
C ALA A 11 -3.42 -1.31 13.19
N LYS A 12 -2.45 -2.22 13.24
CA LYS A 12 -1.56 -2.39 14.41
C LYS A 12 -0.13 -2.01 14.05
N PRO A 13 0.66 -1.41 14.95
CA PRO A 13 2.03 -1.03 14.62
C PRO A 13 2.83 -2.21 14.05
N GLY A 14 3.32 -2.07 12.82
CA GLY A 14 4.02 -3.13 12.08
C GLY A 14 3.13 -4.01 11.18
N ASN A 15 1.81 -3.80 11.19
CA ASN A 15 0.85 -4.54 10.38
C ASN A 15 -0.38 -3.69 10.06
N PHE A 16 -0.61 -3.39 8.78
CA PHE A 16 -1.82 -2.68 8.34
C PHE A 16 -3.11 -3.50 8.50
N ALA A 17 -3.04 -4.76 8.96
CA ALA A 17 -4.18 -5.68 9.07
C ALA A 17 -4.95 -5.83 7.75
N SER A 18 -4.27 -5.54 6.64
CA SER A 18 -4.80 -5.61 5.30
C SER A 18 -4.99 -7.06 4.89
N ARG A 19 -6.15 -7.37 4.32
CA ARG A 19 -6.46 -8.70 3.79
C ARG A 19 -6.99 -8.58 2.37
N ILE A 20 -6.67 -9.55 1.54
CA ILE A 20 -7.23 -9.66 0.21
C ILE A 20 -8.46 -10.55 0.31
N ASP A 21 -9.60 -10.01 -0.08
CA ASP A 21 -10.87 -10.74 -0.15
C ASP A 21 -11.46 -10.59 -1.54
N SER A 22 -11.72 -11.71 -2.23
CA SER A 22 -12.42 -11.72 -3.52
C SER A 22 -11.85 -10.76 -4.58
N GLY A 23 -10.54 -10.53 -4.60
CA GLY A 23 -9.88 -9.62 -5.54
C GLY A 23 -9.89 -8.12 -5.13
N VAL A 24 -10.25 -7.83 -3.87
CA VAL A 24 -10.25 -6.49 -3.27
C VAL A 24 -9.30 -6.48 -2.08
N LEU A 25 -8.50 -5.43 -1.96
CA LEU A 25 -7.69 -5.20 -0.76
C LEU A 25 -8.54 -4.48 0.29
N LEU A 26 -8.90 -5.19 1.36
CA LEU A 26 -9.54 -4.59 2.52
C LEU A 26 -8.46 -3.97 3.40
N VAL A 27 -8.58 -2.67 3.65
CA VAL A 27 -7.70 -1.90 4.53
C VAL A 27 -8.52 -1.24 5.65
N PRO A 28 -7.91 -0.99 6.83
CA PRO A 28 -8.50 -0.16 7.86
C PRO A 28 -9.02 1.18 7.33
N SER A 29 -10.14 1.65 7.88
CA SER A 29 -10.77 2.92 7.45
C SER A 29 -9.81 4.11 7.47
N VAL A 30 -8.91 4.17 8.46
CA VAL A 30 -7.89 5.24 8.58
C VAL A 30 -6.92 5.23 7.40
N LEU A 31 -6.59 4.05 6.87
CA LEU A 31 -5.73 3.92 5.69
C LEU A 31 -6.48 4.18 4.40
N ALA A 32 -7.77 3.83 4.33
CA ALA A 32 -8.62 4.19 3.20
C ALA A 32 -8.81 5.71 3.10
N ASP A 33 -8.99 6.39 4.23
CA ASP A 33 -9.10 7.85 4.30
C ASP A 33 -7.79 8.51 3.87
N LEU A 34 -6.64 8.00 4.35
CA LEU A 34 -5.33 8.44 3.89
C LEU A 34 -5.13 8.20 2.39
N ALA A 35 -5.52 7.03 1.89
CA ALA A 35 -5.43 6.71 0.48
C ALA A 35 -6.28 7.66 -0.36
N GLN A 36 -7.50 7.97 0.09
CA GLN A 36 -8.39 8.92 -0.57
C GLN A 36 -7.82 10.34 -0.55
N ALA A 37 -7.29 10.79 0.59
CA ALA A 37 -6.65 12.09 0.76
C ALA A 37 -5.40 12.25 -0.13
N GLN A 38 -4.68 11.16 -0.40
CA GLN A 38 -3.50 11.13 -1.27
C GLN A 38 -3.84 10.74 -2.72
N HIS A 39 -5.12 10.66 -3.09
CA HIS A 39 -5.61 10.24 -4.41
C HIS A 39 -5.12 8.87 -4.89
N LEU A 40 -4.79 7.97 -3.96
CA LEU A 40 -4.30 6.61 -4.22
C LEU A 40 -5.49 5.71 -4.56
N GLN A 41 -5.59 5.27 -5.81
CA GLN A 41 -6.76 4.51 -6.30
C GLN A 41 -6.56 2.99 -6.24
N SER A 42 -5.32 2.54 -6.05
CA SER A 42 -4.94 1.12 -6.10
C SER A 42 -4.06 0.72 -4.93
N ALA A 43 -4.15 -0.57 -4.56
CA ALA A 43 -3.30 -1.18 -3.54
C ALA A 43 -1.80 -1.02 -3.82
N GLU A 44 -1.39 -1.05 -5.10
CA GLU A 44 0.00 -0.86 -5.51
C GLU A 44 0.49 0.57 -5.29
N GLU A 45 -0.34 1.56 -5.60
CA GLU A 45 -0.02 2.96 -5.32
C GLU A 45 0.09 3.21 -3.82
N PHE A 46 -0.82 2.64 -3.03
CA PHE A 46 -0.74 2.73 -1.58
C PHE A 46 0.51 2.05 -1.03
N ALA A 47 0.87 0.87 -1.52
CA ALA A 47 2.11 0.20 -1.14
C ALA A 47 3.36 1.02 -1.52
N GLY A 48 3.38 1.59 -2.73
CA GLY A 48 4.45 2.47 -3.19
C GLY A 48 4.58 3.75 -2.36
N TYR A 49 3.44 4.38 -2.04
CA TYR A 49 3.39 5.57 -1.19
C TYR A 49 3.86 5.27 0.23
N ALA A 50 3.36 4.21 0.87
CA ALA A 50 3.74 3.83 2.22
C ALA A 50 5.23 3.45 2.33
N ARG A 51 5.81 2.92 1.24
CA ARG A 51 7.24 2.59 1.15
C ARG A 51 8.11 3.82 0.90
N THR A 52 7.60 4.81 0.16
CA THR A 52 8.33 6.06 -0.15
C THR A 52 8.25 7.05 1.01
N PHE A 53 7.09 7.14 1.67
CA PHE A 53 6.79 8.08 2.75
C PHE A 53 6.29 7.38 4.02
N PRO A 54 7.11 6.49 4.63
CA PRO A 54 6.71 5.79 5.85
C PRO A 54 6.45 6.74 7.01
N SER A 55 7.11 7.91 7.04
CA SER A 55 6.93 8.94 8.08
C SER A 55 5.55 9.59 8.03
N ALA A 56 4.99 9.83 6.84
CA ALA A 56 3.67 10.43 6.67
C ALA A 56 2.58 9.45 7.12
N VAL A 57 2.69 8.19 6.69
CA VAL A 57 1.79 7.11 7.13
C VAL A 57 1.89 6.89 8.63
N ALA A 58 3.10 6.91 9.19
CA ALA A 58 3.32 6.81 10.62
C ALA A 58 2.67 7.97 11.39
N ALA A 59 2.79 9.21 10.91
CA ALA A 59 2.17 10.37 11.54
C ALA A 59 0.64 10.27 11.56
N SER A 60 0.02 9.87 10.46
CA SER A 60 -1.45 9.69 10.39
C SER A 60 -1.97 8.56 11.26
N LEU A 61 -1.16 7.52 11.48
CA LEU A 61 -1.51 6.38 12.35
C LEU A 61 -1.05 6.55 13.81
N GLY A 62 -0.31 7.62 14.13
CA GLY A 62 0.33 7.80 15.43
C GLY A 62 1.42 6.76 15.74
N TRP A 63 2.05 6.19 14.72
CA TRP A 63 3.06 5.14 14.83
C TRP A 63 4.48 5.67 14.74
N LYS A 64 5.44 4.80 15.05
CA LYS A 64 6.85 5.03 14.70
C LYS A 64 7.08 4.77 13.21
N PRO A 65 7.99 5.50 12.53
CA PRO A 65 8.33 5.28 11.12
C PRO A 65 8.75 3.84 10.82
N ALA A 66 9.48 3.21 11.75
CA ALA A 66 9.89 1.81 11.64
C ALA A 66 8.70 0.83 11.57
N ALA A 67 7.61 1.12 12.30
CA ALA A 67 6.41 0.31 12.29
C ALA A 67 5.62 0.48 10.98
N ALA A 68 5.53 1.71 10.45
CA ALA A 68 4.93 1.96 9.14
C ALA A 68 5.73 1.31 8.01
N ALA A 69 7.07 1.37 8.06
CA ALA A 69 7.93 0.70 7.09
C ALA A 69 7.76 -0.83 7.12
N ALA A 70 7.71 -1.44 8.30
CA ALA A 70 7.45 -2.88 8.44
C ALA A 70 6.07 -3.27 7.89
N ALA A 71 5.04 -2.45 8.13
CA ALA A 71 3.71 -2.67 7.60
C ALA A 71 3.65 -2.53 6.06
N ALA A 72 4.36 -1.56 5.49
CA ALA A 72 4.47 -1.37 4.04
C ALA A 72 5.21 -2.54 3.36
N GLN A 73 6.25 -3.07 4.01
CA GLN A 73 6.98 -4.25 3.55
C GLN A 73 6.05 -5.48 3.50
N ARG A 74 5.27 -5.70 4.57
CA ARG A 74 4.29 -6.79 4.65
C ARG A 74 3.20 -6.67 3.59
N LEU A 75 2.68 -5.47 3.37
CA LEU A 75 1.69 -5.23 2.33
C LEU A 75 2.25 -5.52 0.94
N SER A 76 3.49 -5.08 0.67
CA SER A 76 4.19 -5.36 -0.59
C SER A 76 4.37 -6.87 -0.80
N ASP A 77 4.73 -7.60 0.27
CA ASP A 77 4.86 -9.06 0.23
C ASP A 77 3.52 -9.75 -0.07
N GLN A 78 2.43 -9.32 0.58
CA GLN A 78 1.08 -9.83 0.30
C GLN A 78 0.63 -9.57 -1.13
N LEU A 79 0.89 -8.38 -1.66
CA LEU A 79 0.53 -8.02 -3.04
C LEU A 79 1.39 -8.76 -4.07
N SER A 80 2.67 -9.00 -3.77
CA SER A 80 3.56 -9.82 -4.59
C SER A 80 3.10 -11.28 -4.61
N ASN A 81 2.80 -11.85 -3.44
CA ASN A 81 2.35 -13.23 -3.30
C ASN A 81 0.96 -13.47 -3.92
N ALA A 82 0.08 -12.46 -3.88
CA ALA A 82 -1.20 -12.49 -4.57
C ALA A 82 -1.10 -12.28 -6.09
N GLY A 83 0.11 -12.07 -6.64
CA GLY A 83 0.33 -11.82 -8.06
C GLY A 83 -0.19 -10.45 -8.55
N VAL A 84 -0.44 -9.52 -7.62
CA VAL A 84 -1.00 -8.19 -7.89
C VAL A 84 0.11 -7.20 -8.21
N LEU A 85 1.22 -7.26 -7.47
CA LEU A 85 2.45 -6.57 -7.85
C LEU A 85 3.09 -7.34 -9.01
N ARG A 86 2.62 -7.09 -10.23
CA ARG A 86 3.49 -7.32 -11.38
C ARG A 86 4.55 -6.25 -11.30
N VAL A 87 5.80 -6.65 -11.09
CA VAL A 87 6.96 -5.79 -11.33
C VAL A 87 6.77 -5.25 -12.75
N VAL A 88 6.29 -4.02 -12.86
CA VAL A 88 6.35 -3.26 -14.10
C VAL A 88 7.83 -2.93 -14.22
N ALA A 89 8.60 -3.89 -14.72
CA ALA A 89 9.88 -3.60 -15.32
C ALA A 89 9.54 -2.52 -16.35
N SER A 90 9.90 -1.28 -16.03
CA SER A 90 9.73 -0.17 -16.96
C SER A 90 10.27 -0.65 -18.30
N PRO A 91 9.49 -0.62 -19.39
CA PRO A 91 10.07 -0.93 -20.69
C PRO A 91 11.29 -0.02 -20.83
N PRO A 92 12.48 -0.55 -21.20
CA PRO A 92 13.64 0.31 -21.41
C PRO A 92 13.18 1.42 -22.34
N ARG A 93 13.36 2.68 -21.93
CA ARG A 93 13.13 3.82 -22.81
C ARG A 93 14.04 3.62 -24.02
N VAL A 94 13.50 3.06 -25.09
CA VAL A 94 14.20 2.97 -26.36
C VAL A 94 14.21 4.40 -26.88
N TYR A 95 15.29 5.12 -26.58
CA TYR A 95 15.62 6.33 -27.32
C TYR A 95 15.89 5.88 -28.76
N GLY A 96 14.87 6.01 -29.60
CA GLY A 96 15.07 5.98 -31.03
C GLY A 96 16.05 7.08 -31.40
N LEU A 97 17.19 6.67 -31.94
CA LEU A 97 18.11 7.44 -32.77
C LEU A 97 18.41 6.46 -33.92
N GLY A 98 17.94 6.67 -35.13
CA GLY A 98 18.02 7.92 -35.87
C GLY A 98 19.24 7.82 -36.76
#